data_AF-A0A1Q7F3U3-F1
#
_entry.id   AF-A0A1Q7F3U3-F1
#
_cell.length_a   1.000
_cell.length_b   1.000
_cell.length_c   1.000
_cell.angle_alpha   90.00
_cell.angle_beta   90.00
_cell.angle_gamma   90.00
#
_symmetry.space_group_name_H-M   'P 1'
#
loop_
_entity.id
_entity.type
_entity.pdbx_description
1 polymer ?
#
loop_
_entity_poly.entity_id
_entity_poly.type
_entity_poly.pdbx_seq_one_letter_code
_entity_poly.pdbx_strand_id
1 'polypeptide(L)'
;MHKLIASALLAAASLTSTASPALADSPVDRGTIWLDGVQVRTLLPPSAFPNEGRDGFYRVPGTGGVAAVGPGSGDYHGGAWKVFDVTWSVAPYPLTSAGAVLAAAAAGKVTITRNASADFRCPIQP
;
A
#
# COMPACT_ATOMS: atom_id res chain seq x y z
N MET A 1 13.70 -56.32 -43.36
CA MET A 1 12.90 -56.41 -42.13
C MET A 1 13.16 -55.11 -41.37
N HIS A 2 12.51 -54.01 -41.76
CA HIS A 2 11.34 -53.40 -41.10
C HIS A 2 11.46 -53.27 -39.58
N LYS A 3 11.30 -52.01 -39.10
CA LYS A 3 10.95 -51.51 -37.75
C LYS A 3 12.11 -50.76 -37.05
N LEU A 4 11.99 -49.54 -36.51
CA LEU A 4 10.86 -48.65 -36.22
C LEU A 4 11.38 -47.19 -36.05
N ILE A 5 10.47 -46.25 -36.31
CA ILE A 5 10.54 -44.79 -36.13
C ILE A 5 10.27 -44.43 -34.65
N ALA A 6 10.64 -43.20 -34.27
CA ALA A 6 10.10 -42.36 -33.16
C ALA A 6 11.00 -42.29 -31.91
N SER A 7 11.17 -41.17 -31.20
CA SER A 7 10.29 -40.01 -31.04
C SER A 7 11.10 -38.76 -30.68
N ALA A 8 10.64 -37.61 -31.19
CA ALA A 8 11.08 -36.29 -30.77
C ALA A 8 10.71 -36.02 -29.30
N LEU A 9 11.65 -35.52 -28.49
CA LEU A 9 11.33 -34.81 -27.25
C LEU A 9 11.51 -33.31 -27.51
N LEU A 10 10.41 -32.65 -27.84
CA LEU A 10 10.31 -31.19 -27.84
C LEU A 10 10.00 -30.77 -26.40
N ALA A 11 11.03 -30.31 -25.67
CA ALA A 11 10.84 -29.74 -24.34
C ALA A 11 10.21 -28.34 -24.47
N ALA A 12 8.89 -28.27 -24.31
CA ALA A 12 8.18 -27.00 -24.18
C ALA A 12 8.43 -26.42 -22.78
N ALA A 13 9.33 -25.44 -22.68
CA ALA A 13 9.51 -24.66 -21.46
C ALA A 13 8.40 -23.60 -21.37
N SER A 14 7.39 -23.87 -20.57
CA SER A 14 6.31 -22.92 -20.26
C SER A 14 6.88 -21.79 -19.39
N LEU A 15 7.15 -20.63 -19.96
CA LEU A 15 7.38 -19.41 -19.20
C LEU A 15 6.03 -18.93 -18.63
N THR A 16 5.73 -19.33 -17.39
CA THR A 16 4.62 -18.73 -16.63
C THR A 16 5.08 -17.38 -16.10
N SER A 17 5.01 -16.35 -16.95
CA SER A 17 5.15 -14.96 -16.53
C SER A 17 3.86 -14.54 -15.83
N THR A 18 3.80 -14.70 -14.51
CA THR A 18 2.76 -14.06 -13.69
C THR A 18 3.08 -12.58 -13.62
N ALA A 19 2.64 -11.82 -14.62
CA ALA A 19 2.57 -10.37 -14.51
C ALA A 19 1.54 -10.04 -13.42
N SER A 20 1.99 -9.68 -12.22
CA SER A 20 1.13 -9.09 -11.20
C SER A 20 0.55 -7.80 -11.77
N PRO A 21 -0.79 -7.61 -11.79
CA PRO A 21 -1.33 -6.31 -12.12
C PRO A 21 -0.88 -5.35 -11.02
N ALA A 22 -0.03 -4.39 -11.37
CA ALA A 22 0.14 -3.20 -10.58
C ALA A 22 -1.20 -2.46 -10.62
N LEU A 23 -2.11 -2.81 -9.72
CA LEU A 23 -3.26 -1.98 -9.43
C LEU A 23 -2.68 -0.65 -8.95
N ALA A 24 -2.96 0.41 -9.70
CA ALA A 24 -2.76 1.77 -9.26
C ALA A 24 -3.74 2.03 -8.10
N ASP A 25 -3.41 1.47 -6.94
CA ASP A 25 -4.11 1.68 -5.69
C ASP A 25 -3.79 3.12 -5.27
N SER A 26 -4.67 4.05 -5.64
CA SER A 26 -4.65 5.34 -4.97
C SER A 26 -4.91 5.01 -3.50
N PRO A 27 -4.00 5.37 -2.57
CA PRO A 27 -4.15 4.99 -1.17
C PRO A 27 -5.41 5.60 -0.54
N VAL A 28 -6.08 6.52 -1.23
CA VAL A 28 -7.34 7.13 -0.84
C VAL A 28 -8.44 6.60 -1.78
N ASP A 29 -8.58 5.29 -1.89
CA ASP A 29 -9.58 4.71 -2.77
C ASP A 29 -10.99 5.05 -2.25
N ARG A 30 -11.83 5.59 -3.14
CA ARG A 30 -13.23 5.97 -2.90
C ARG A 30 -13.47 6.95 -1.74
N GLY A 31 -12.43 7.67 -1.31
CA GLY A 31 -12.50 8.65 -0.22
C GLY A 31 -12.48 8.02 1.17
N THR A 32 -12.11 6.75 1.29
CA THR A 32 -11.98 6.06 2.58
C THR A 32 -10.54 5.64 2.86
N ILE A 33 -10.13 5.69 4.12
CA ILE A 33 -8.83 5.24 4.62
C ILE A 33 -9.00 4.47 5.92
N TRP A 34 -7.97 3.76 6.35
CA TRP A 34 -7.94 3.09 7.65
C TRP A 34 -7.41 4.01 8.74
N LEU A 35 -8.03 3.98 9.91
CA LEU A 35 -7.55 4.57 11.15
C LEU A 35 -7.82 3.55 12.26
N ASP A 36 -6.77 3.02 12.87
CA ASP A 36 -6.86 2.08 14.01
C ASP A 36 -7.85 0.93 13.84
N GLY A 37 -7.86 0.32 12.64
CA GLY A 37 -8.69 -0.83 12.32
C GLY A 37 -10.11 -0.51 11.83
N VAL A 38 -10.49 0.77 11.79
CA VAL A 38 -11.79 1.21 11.24
C VAL A 38 -11.60 2.01 9.95
N GLN A 39 -12.59 1.95 9.05
CA GLN A 39 -12.62 2.79 7.86
C GLN A 39 -13.23 4.15 8.18
N VAL A 40 -12.53 5.22 7.81
CA VAL A 40 -12.97 6.61 7.96
C VAL A 40 -13.00 7.31 6.61
N ARG A 41 -13.88 8.31 6.47
CA ARG A 41 -13.99 9.09 5.25
C ARG A 41 -13.04 10.28 5.24
N THR A 42 -12.62 10.66 4.06
CA THR A 42 -11.73 11.79 3.77
C THR A 42 -12.37 12.61 2.65
N LEU A 43 -12.06 13.91 2.59
CA LEU A 43 -12.49 14.74 1.46
C LEU A 43 -11.77 14.34 0.16
N LEU A 44 -12.43 14.50 -0.98
CA LEU A 44 -11.80 14.35 -2.29
C LEU A 44 -12.16 15.55 -3.16
N PRO A 45 -11.29 15.99 -4.08
CA PRO A 45 -9.95 15.45 -4.36
C PRO A 45 -8.90 15.89 -3.31
N PRO A 46 -7.82 15.12 -3.09
CA PRO A 46 -6.71 15.55 -2.24
C PRO A 46 -6.02 16.78 -2.83
N SER A 47 -5.61 17.72 -1.98
CA SER A 47 -4.79 18.86 -2.40
C SER A 47 -3.31 18.48 -2.29
N ALA A 48 -2.51 18.78 -3.32
CA ALA A 48 -1.07 18.58 -3.25
C ALA A 48 -0.48 19.42 -2.10
N PHE A 49 0.31 18.78 -1.24
CA PHE A 49 0.96 19.44 -0.10
C PHE A 49 2.39 18.90 0.08
N PRO A 50 3.20 18.91 -1.00
CA PRO A 50 4.45 18.16 -1.09
C PRO A 50 5.47 18.64 -0.06
N ASN A 51 6.19 17.69 0.54
CA ASN A 51 7.29 17.89 1.47
C ASN A 51 6.92 18.58 2.80
N GLU A 52 5.64 18.84 3.07
CA GLU A 52 5.17 19.58 4.25
C GLU A 52 4.27 18.74 5.18
N GLY A 53 4.13 17.43 4.92
CA GLY A 53 3.31 16.53 5.71
C GLY A 53 3.76 16.39 7.17
N ARG A 54 2.79 16.32 8.09
CA ARG A 54 2.97 16.16 9.54
C ARG A 54 2.29 14.90 10.08
N ASP A 55 1.10 14.59 9.57
CA ASP A 55 0.27 13.46 9.99
C ASP A 55 0.73 12.19 9.27
N GLY A 56 1.17 11.15 9.97
CA GLY A 56 1.67 9.94 9.33
C GLY A 56 0.62 9.27 8.45
N PHE A 57 0.99 8.92 7.21
CA PHE A 57 0.12 8.23 6.27
C PHE A 57 0.89 7.14 5.53
N TYR A 58 0.48 5.89 5.67
CA TYR A 58 1.12 4.75 5.03
C TYR A 58 0.31 4.27 3.84
N ARG A 59 0.94 4.18 2.67
CA ARG A 59 0.37 3.54 1.48
C ARG A 59 0.74 2.07 1.53
N VAL A 60 -0.23 1.22 1.87
CA VAL A 60 -0.02 -0.22 2.02
C VAL A 60 -0.61 -0.94 0.82
N PRO A 61 0.21 -1.50 -0.09
CA PRO A 61 -0.28 -2.22 -1.25
C PRO A 61 -1.21 -3.37 -0.85
N GLY A 62 -2.41 -3.40 -1.42
CA GLY A 62 -3.45 -4.40 -1.13
C GLY A 62 -4.32 -4.09 0.09
N THR A 63 -4.05 -3.01 0.82
CA THR A 63 -4.90 -2.52 1.94
C THR A 63 -5.44 -1.12 1.71
N GLY A 64 -4.68 -0.27 1.01
CA GLY A 64 -4.96 1.16 0.81
C GLY A 64 -4.18 2.05 1.78
N GLY A 65 -4.72 3.23 2.06
CA GLY A 65 -4.13 4.23 2.94
C GLY A 65 -4.45 3.99 4.40
N VAL A 66 -3.43 4.15 5.25
CA VAL A 66 -3.51 3.95 6.69
C VAL A 66 -3.02 5.22 7.38
N ALA A 67 -3.93 5.91 8.06
CA ALA A 67 -3.61 7.05 8.89
C ALA A 67 -2.98 6.61 10.22
N ALA A 68 -1.97 7.35 10.65
CA ALA A 68 -1.34 7.20 11.97
C ALA A 68 -2.05 8.01 13.06
N VAL A 69 -2.81 9.03 12.65
CA VAL A 69 -3.50 9.96 13.54
C VAL A 69 -4.82 10.39 12.89
N GLY A 70 -5.81 10.72 13.71
CA GLY A 70 -7.10 11.23 13.27
C GLY A 70 -7.70 12.25 14.25
N PRO A 71 -8.88 12.80 13.93
CA PRO A 71 -9.57 13.77 14.77
C PRO A 71 -9.71 13.29 16.23
N GLY A 72 -9.52 14.21 17.17
CA GLY A 72 -9.52 13.91 18.61
C GLY A 72 -8.15 13.58 19.19
N SER A 73 -7.15 13.26 18.36
CA SER A 73 -5.75 13.21 18.77
C SER A 73 -5.15 14.62 18.83
N GLY A 74 -4.34 14.91 19.87
CA GLY A 74 -3.63 16.18 20.02
C GLY A 74 -2.60 16.44 18.92
N ASP A 75 -2.14 15.38 18.26
CA ASP A 75 -1.12 15.43 17.20
C ASP A 75 -1.72 15.39 15.79
N TYR A 76 -3.04 15.56 15.64
CA TYR A 76 -3.69 15.59 14.34
C TYR A 76 -3.72 17.00 13.75
N HIS A 77 -3.12 17.18 12.57
CA HIS A 77 -2.95 18.47 11.91
C HIS A 77 -3.91 18.68 10.72
N GLY A 78 -5.10 18.07 10.81
CA GLY A 78 -6.15 18.24 9.80
C GLY A 78 -5.88 17.46 8.51
N GLY A 79 -5.17 16.33 8.60
CA GLY A 79 -4.85 15.49 7.47
C GLY A 79 -3.78 16.11 6.57
N ALA A 80 -2.79 16.77 7.17
CA ALA A 80 -1.58 17.19 6.48
C ALA A 80 -0.66 15.97 6.35
N TRP A 81 -0.94 15.10 5.37
CA TRP A 81 -0.40 13.75 5.33
C TRP A 81 1.08 13.72 4.93
N LYS A 82 1.91 13.17 5.81
CA LYS A 82 3.30 12.78 5.62
C LYS A 82 3.32 11.36 5.07
N VAL A 83 3.53 11.23 3.76
CA VAL A 83 3.38 9.95 3.07
C VAL A 83 4.59 9.05 3.21
N PHE A 84 4.31 7.78 3.51
CA PHE A 84 5.25 6.69 3.51
C PHE A 84 4.76 5.55 2.62
N ASP A 85 5.66 5.00 1.82
CA ASP A 85 5.43 3.86 0.96
C ASP A 85 5.84 2.58 1.67
N VAL A 86 4.91 1.64 1.75
CA VAL A 86 5.14 0.32 2.32
C VAL A 86 5.42 -0.67 1.18
N THR A 87 6.49 -1.46 1.33
CA THR A 87 6.84 -2.52 0.38
C THR A 87 6.91 -3.85 1.11
N TRP A 88 6.26 -4.87 0.56
CA TRP A 88 6.22 -6.21 1.15
C TRP A 88 7.49 -7.01 0.87
N SER A 89 7.99 -7.69 1.90
CA SER A 89 9.05 -8.72 1.79
C SER A 89 8.49 -10.14 1.91
N VAL A 90 7.19 -10.28 2.19
CA VAL A 90 6.44 -11.53 2.33
C VAL A 90 5.12 -11.44 1.55
N ALA A 91 4.31 -12.50 1.58
CA ALA A 91 2.95 -12.44 1.03
C ALA A 91 2.12 -11.32 1.71
N PRO A 92 1.47 -10.41 0.96
CA PRO A 92 0.69 -9.33 1.52
C PRO A 92 -0.48 -9.79 2.39
N TYR A 93 -0.76 -9.05 3.45
CA TYR A 93 -1.95 -9.20 4.29
C TYR A 93 -2.44 -7.83 4.79
N PRO A 94 -3.71 -7.69 5.20
CA PRO A 94 -4.23 -6.39 5.62
C PRO A 94 -3.47 -5.79 6.81
N LEU A 95 -3.04 -4.54 6.69
CA LEU A 95 -2.49 -3.73 7.78
C LEU A 95 -3.35 -2.46 7.93
N THR A 96 -4.24 -2.44 8.91
CA THR A 96 -5.29 -1.42 9.03
C THR A 96 -5.05 -0.39 10.15
N SER A 97 -3.86 -0.38 10.74
CA SER A 97 -3.43 0.63 11.72
C SER A 97 -1.95 0.92 11.60
N ALA A 98 -1.52 2.13 11.96
CA ALA A 98 -0.10 2.48 11.96
C ALA A 98 0.73 1.55 12.88
N GLY A 99 0.16 1.16 14.03
CA GLY A 99 0.79 0.17 14.92
C GLY A 99 1.06 -1.17 14.22
N ALA A 100 0.10 -1.67 13.42
CA ALA A 100 0.29 -2.89 12.65
C ALA A 100 1.36 -2.74 11.56
N VAL A 101 1.41 -1.59 10.89
CA VAL A 101 2.45 -1.28 9.88
C VAL A 101 3.84 -1.26 10.51
N LEU A 102 4.00 -0.56 11.63
CA LEU A 102 5.29 -0.47 12.34
C LEU A 102 5.72 -1.82 12.93
N ALA A 103 4.78 -2.61 13.46
CA ALA A 103 5.07 -3.95 13.94
C ALA A 103 5.51 -4.89 12.81
N ALA A 104 4.87 -4.81 11.63
CA ALA A 104 5.28 -5.57 10.45
C ALA A 104 6.68 -5.17 9.97
N ALA A 105 7.02 -3.87 10.03
CA ALA A 105 8.36 -3.39 9.69
C ALA A 105 9.42 -3.87 10.68
N ALA A 106 9.14 -3.78 11.98
CA ALA A 106 10.02 -4.29 13.04
C ALA A 106 10.26 -5.81 12.93
N ALA A 107 9.28 -6.55 12.42
CA ALA A 107 9.40 -7.99 12.14
C ALA A 107 10.08 -8.30 10.79
N GLY A 108 10.53 -7.30 10.03
CA GLY A 108 11.16 -7.49 8.71
C GLY A 108 10.22 -7.96 7.60
N LYS A 109 8.90 -7.84 7.78
CA LYS A 109 7.89 -8.26 6.80
C LYS A 109 7.62 -7.21 5.74
N VAL A 110 7.87 -5.94 6.07
CA VAL A 110 7.76 -4.80 5.16
C VAL A 110 8.91 -3.84 5.37
N THR A 111 9.21 -3.05 4.34
CA THR A 111 10.04 -1.84 4.45
C THR A 111 9.16 -0.60 4.31
N ILE A 112 9.50 0.47 5.04
CA ILE A 112 8.78 1.74 5.02
C ILE A 112 9.72 2.82 4.50
N THR A 113 9.35 3.49 3.40
CA THR A 113 10.15 4.55 2.79
C THR A 113 9.38 5.85 2.76
N ARG A 114 10.01 6.95 3.19
CA ARG A 114 9.41 8.28 3.12
C ARG A 114 9.28 8.75 1.67
N ASN A 115 8.09 9.22 1.26
CA ASN A 115 7.85 9.80 -0.07
C ASN A 115 7.35 11.25 0.03
N ALA A 116 8.28 12.19 0.17
CA ALA A 116 7.96 13.60 0.44
C ALA A 116 7.23 14.30 -0.70
N SER A 117 7.56 13.95 -1.94
CA SER A 117 6.85 14.44 -3.13
C SER A 117 5.39 14.00 -3.20
N ALA A 118 4.99 12.95 -2.46
CA ALA A 118 3.63 12.45 -2.44
C ALA A 118 2.79 12.99 -1.29
N ASP A 119 3.31 13.91 -0.47
CA ASP A 119 2.51 14.52 0.60
C ASP A 119 1.31 15.26 0.03
N PHE A 120 0.20 15.17 0.75
CA PHE A 120 -1.07 15.77 0.35
C PHE A 120 -1.86 16.20 1.58
N ARG A 121 -2.83 17.08 1.37
CA ARG A 121 -3.74 17.54 2.40
C ARG A 121 -5.15 17.06 2.11
N CYS A 122 -5.70 16.34 3.07
CA CYS A 122 -7.10 15.96 3.07
C CYS A 122 -7.60 15.60 4.49
N PRO A 123 -8.50 16.39 5.09
CA PRO A 123 -9.04 16.09 6.42
C PRO A 123 -9.97 14.86 6.42
N ILE A 124 -9.86 14.03 7.47
CA ILE A 124 -10.88 13.06 7.86
C ILE A 124 -12.19 13.79 8.20
N GLN A 125 -13.31 13.25 7.74
CA GLN A 125 -14.66 13.77 7.99
C GLN A 125 -15.30 13.11 9.24
N PRO A 126 -16.07 13.87 10.05
CA PRO A 126 -16.92 13.32 11.09
C PRO A 126 -17.99 12.35 10.55
#